data_AF-A0A7Y5V670-F1
#
_entry.id   AF-A0A7Y5V670-F1
#
_cell.length_a   1.000
_cell.length_b   1.000
_cell.length_c   1.000
_cell.angle_alpha   90.00
_cell.angle_beta   90.00
_cell.angle_gamma   90.00
#
_symmetry.space_group_name_H-M   'P 1'
#
loop_
_entity.id
_entity.type
_entity.pdbx_description
1 polymer ?
#
loop_
_entity_poly.entity_id
_entity_poly.type
_entity_poly.pdbx_seq_one_letter_code
_entity_poly.pdbx_strand_id
1 'polypeptide(L)'
;ARVVALALLADLRQEREKLAAARASETLHDFRVALRRQRSWLRAMGPVIEGSVPAACKRRLRRMSRESNAGRDAEVFLAWLATVESKLTPRNRPAVAWLRERFARQEHEAEAELEARLSRDFERTRARLEERLSMYQVNAHVYAGVRELPFSLVLAELLKEMSEELRRRLRRVRSADDVNEAHQARIAGKRLRYVLEPVAPFLPGGDALLVQLRGLQDILGDLHDSHVWLMVLRHVIADLALEEGRRMASAFNVGRSPRKRAGGGDQGPPRAGLVSLARLAHDHSVTAYERYTEEWNEDRTKAFLRDMAGLAESLEAGTPSTVEIERKYLLKRLPRRLPDATTLRIEQGYLPGRQVAERLRVVEARRRKSYFRTIKVGSGLVRTELEEETTAEVFRAMWPLTKGRRLTKKRHRVPDGDLVWDVDEFTDRELVLAEVELPSAETPVEFPKWLAPFVVREVTGDPAYLNSTLAR
;
A
#
# COMPACT_ATOMS: atom_id res chain seq x y z
N ALA A 1 -5.00 -1.62 5.13
CA ALA A 1 -4.77 -0.26 4.58
C ALA A 1 -4.31 0.79 5.62
N ARG A 2 -5.09 1.11 6.66
CA ARG A 2 -4.75 2.14 7.67
C ARG A 2 -3.48 1.82 8.47
N VAL A 3 -3.30 0.56 8.88
CA VAL A 3 -2.10 0.08 9.58
C VAL A 3 -0.82 0.37 8.78
N VAL A 4 -0.80 0.02 7.49
CA VAL A 4 0.33 0.32 6.60
C VAL A 4 0.56 1.83 6.46
N ALA A 5 -0.52 2.62 6.37
CA ALA A 5 -0.42 4.08 6.30
C ALA A 5 0.19 4.71 7.57
N LEU A 6 -0.04 4.10 8.75
CA LEU A 6 0.57 4.49 10.01
C LEU A 6 2.04 4.08 10.08
N ALA A 7 2.39 2.88 9.61
CA ALA A 7 3.78 2.43 9.52
C ALA A 7 4.60 3.36 8.60
N LEU A 8 4.11 3.64 7.39
CA LEU A 8 4.74 4.59 6.47
C LEU A 8 4.81 6.02 7.01
N LEU A 9 3.89 6.42 7.89
CA LEU A 9 3.94 7.71 8.58
C LEU A 9 5.03 7.74 9.66
N ALA A 10 5.24 6.62 10.36
CA ALA A 10 6.31 6.46 11.32
C ALA A 10 7.68 6.49 10.62
N ASP A 11 7.84 5.78 9.51
CA ASP A 11 9.05 5.83 8.68
C ASP A 11 9.34 7.27 8.21
N LEU A 12 8.31 7.96 7.69
CA LEU A 12 8.43 9.36 7.27
C LEU A 12 8.85 10.29 8.42
N ARG A 13 8.37 10.03 9.65
CA ARG A 13 8.79 10.77 10.85
C ARG A 13 10.27 10.48 11.16
N GLN A 14 10.69 9.23 11.13
CA GLN A 14 12.08 8.86 11.39
C GLN A 14 13.04 9.52 10.39
N GLU A 15 12.70 9.52 9.10
CA GLU A 15 13.51 10.19 8.08
C GLU A 15 13.53 11.71 8.24
N ARG A 16 12.43 12.30 8.75
CA ARG A 16 12.41 13.73 9.10
C ARG A 16 13.33 14.04 10.28
N GLU A 17 13.35 13.20 11.31
CA GLU A 17 14.23 13.36 12.47
C GLU A 17 15.70 13.26 12.07
N LYS A 18 16.05 12.29 11.21
CA LYS A 18 17.40 12.18 10.62
C LYS A 18 17.77 13.43 9.81
N LEU A 19 16.87 13.89 8.94
CA LEU A 19 17.09 15.12 8.14
C LEU A 19 17.29 16.36 9.02
N ALA A 20 16.59 16.46 10.16
CA ALA A 20 16.77 17.57 11.10
C ALA A 20 18.10 17.49 11.87
N ALA A 21 18.59 16.29 12.15
CA ALA A 21 19.82 16.05 12.89
C ALA A 21 21.08 16.15 12.02
N ALA A 22 20.95 15.91 10.71
CA ALA A 22 22.06 15.85 9.77
C ALA A 22 22.25 17.16 8.98
N ARG A 23 23.47 17.38 8.48
CA ARG A 23 23.82 18.42 7.49
C ARG A 23 24.16 17.83 6.11
N ALA A 24 23.77 16.59 5.82
CA ALA A 24 24.22 15.83 4.65
C ALA A 24 23.10 15.47 3.66
N SER A 25 23.41 15.45 2.36
CA SER A 25 22.47 15.29 1.24
C SER A 25 21.74 13.95 1.18
N GLU A 26 22.39 12.85 1.59
CA GLU A 26 21.80 11.49 1.58
C GLU A 26 20.51 11.42 2.41
N THR A 27 20.42 12.20 3.49
CA THR A 27 19.22 12.24 4.35
C THR A 27 18.00 12.90 3.70
N LEU A 28 18.20 13.83 2.75
CA LEU A 28 17.09 14.45 2.00
C LEU A 28 16.48 13.46 1.01
N HIS A 29 17.30 12.59 0.42
CA HIS A 29 16.83 11.53 -0.47
C HIS A 29 15.85 10.60 0.25
N ASP A 30 16.26 10.08 1.41
CA ASP A 30 15.47 9.11 2.18
C ASP A 30 14.14 9.71 2.66
N PHE A 31 14.17 10.94 3.18
CA PHE A 31 12.95 11.68 3.52
C PHE A 31 12.00 11.82 2.33
N ARG A 32 12.50 12.17 1.15
CA ARG A 32 11.68 12.28 -0.07
C ARG A 32 11.10 10.93 -0.50
N VAL A 33 11.87 9.85 -0.37
CA VAL A 33 11.39 8.49 -0.66
C VAL A 33 10.26 8.11 0.29
N ALA A 34 10.43 8.30 1.60
CA ALA A 34 9.40 8.05 2.60
C ALA A 34 8.14 8.89 2.36
N LEU A 35 8.30 10.19 2.05
CA LEU A 35 7.19 11.09 1.75
C LEU A 35 6.42 10.63 0.50
N ARG A 36 7.12 10.13 -0.52
CA ARG A 36 6.50 9.63 -1.74
C ARG A 36 5.78 8.31 -1.52
N ARG A 37 6.35 7.39 -0.74
CA ARG A 37 5.70 6.12 -0.33
C ARG A 37 4.39 6.42 0.40
N GLN A 38 4.43 7.27 1.43
CA GLN A 38 3.23 7.65 2.18
C GLN A 38 2.16 8.28 1.28
N ARG A 39 2.53 9.24 0.43
CA ARG A 39 1.57 9.88 -0.49
C ARG A 39 0.99 8.91 -1.52
N SER A 40 1.79 7.96 -2.01
CA SER A 40 1.34 6.98 -3.00
C SER A 40 0.37 6.00 -2.37
N TRP A 41 0.67 5.51 -1.17
CA TRP A 41 -0.22 4.62 -0.41
C TRP A 41 -1.56 5.30 -0.08
N LEU A 42 -1.54 6.51 0.48
CA LEU A 42 -2.77 7.26 0.80
C LEU A 42 -3.64 7.57 -0.42
N ARG A 43 -3.01 7.70 -1.61
CA ARG A 43 -3.74 7.89 -2.87
C ARG A 43 -4.35 6.59 -3.35
N ALA A 44 -3.57 5.51 -3.37
CA ALA A 44 -3.99 4.22 -3.91
C ALA A 44 -5.09 3.59 -3.06
N MET A 45 -4.95 3.64 -1.74
CA MET A 45 -5.95 3.13 -0.79
C MET A 45 -7.12 4.10 -0.56
N GLY A 46 -7.15 5.24 -1.26
CA GLY A 46 -8.10 6.34 -1.07
C GLY A 46 -9.57 5.91 -0.94
N PRO A 47 -10.09 5.01 -1.80
CA PRO A 47 -11.46 4.50 -1.69
C PRO A 47 -11.75 3.74 -0.39
N VAL A 48 -10.76 3.06 0.19
CA VAL A 48 -10.94 2.21 1.39
C VAL A 48 -10.66 2.98 2.69
N ILE A 49 -9.80 4.00 2.63
CA ILE A 49 -9.52 4.88 3.77
C ILE A 49 -10.24 6.22 3.65
N GLU A 50 -11.39 6.23 2.95
CA GLU A 50 -12.20 7.43 2.76
C GLU A 50 -12.53 8.09 4.11
N GLY A 51 -12.57 9.43 4.13
CA GLY A 51 -12.78 10.23 5.34
C GLY A 51 -11.61 10.22 6.34
N SER A 52 -10.65 9.31 6.21
CA SER A 52 -9.51 9.16 7.15
C SER A 52 -8.33 10.07 6.78
N VAL A 53 -8.33 10.63 5.57
CA VAL A 53 -7.24 11.50 5.07
C VAL A 53 -7.77 12.89 4.73
N PRO A 54 -7.67 13.87 5.66
CA PRO A 54 -8.16 15.23 5.42
C PRO A 54 -7.55 15.88 4.17
N ALA A 55 -8.37 16.60 3.40
CA ALA A 55 -7.91 17.28 2.18
C ALA A 55 -6.75 18.26 2.45
N ALA A 56 -6.77 18.92 3.61
CA ALA A 56 -5.67 19.80 4.04
C ALA A 56 -4.34 19.05 4.20
N CYS A 57 -4.35 17.83 4.75
CA CYS A 57 -3.15 16.99 4.86
C CYS A 57 -2.65 16.57 3.47
N LYS A 58 -3.56 16.14 2.56
CA LYS A 58 -3.20 15.81 1.17
C LYS A 58 -2.51 16.98 0.46
N ARG A 59 -3.03 18.20 0.63
CA ARG A 59 -2.43 19.43 0.05
C ARG A 59 -1.05 19.72 0.63
N ARG A 60 -0.87 19.64 1.95
CA ARG A 60 0.42 19.89 2.61
C ARG A 60 1.48 18.87 2.21
N LEU A 61 1.16 17.57 2.20
CA LEU A 61 2.08 16.52 1.73
C LEU A 61 2.49 16.74 0.26
N ARG A 62 1.52 17.10 -0.60
CA ARG A 62 1.81 17.44 -2.02
C ARG A 62 2.75 18.63 -2.12
N ARG A 63 2.59 19.64 -1.28
CA ARG A 63 3.41 20.83 -1.26
C ARG A 63 4.84 20.53 -0.80
N MET A 64 5.03 19.83 0.33
CA MET A 64 6.35 19.39 0.81
C MET A 64 7.11 18.60 -0.26
N SER A 65 6.41 17.73 -0.99
CA SER A 65 7.02 16.95 -2.07
C SER A 65 7.40 17.79 -3.28
N ARG A 66 6.69 18.88 -3.57
CA ARG A 66 7.00 19.79 -4.68
C ARG A 66 8.19 20.66 -4.35
N GLU A 67 8.20 21.25 -3.16
CA GLU A 67 9.26 22.16 -2.72
C GLU A 67 10.61 21.43 -2.56
N SER A 68 10.59 20.13 -2.29
CA SER A 68 11.81 19.30 -2.28
C SER A 68 12.32 18.88 -3.68
N ASN A 69 11.64 19.23 -4.78
CA ASN A 69 12.10 18.85 -6.11
C ASN A 69 13.33 19.62 -6.57
N ALA A 70 13.34 20.95 -6.40
CA ALA A 70 14.42 21.79 -6.90
C ALA A 70 15.79 21.39 -6.32
N GLY A 71 15.87 21.18 -5.00
CA GLY A 71 17.10 20.71 -4.34
C GLY A 71 17.55 19.35 -4.87
N ARG A 72 16.63 18.38 -5.02
CA ARG A 72 16.99 17.05 -5.53
C ARG A 72 17.43 17.07 -7.00
N ASP A 73 16.76 17.86 -7.84
CA ASP A 73 17.11 17.95 -9.26
C ASP A 73 18.50 18.58 -9.43
N ALA A 74 18.85 19.57 -8.59
CA ALA A 74 20.19 20.15 -8.51
C ALA A 74 21.24 19.12 -8.01
N GLU A 75 20.94 18.39 -6.94
CA GLU A 75 21.82 17.35 -6.37
C GLU A 75 22.15 16.27 -7.41
N VAL A 76 21.13 15.73 -8.11
CA VAL A 76 21.31 14.71 -9.15
C VAL A 76 22.12 15.25 -10.32
N PHE A 77 21.89 16.51 -10.72
CA PHE A 77 22.65 17.14 -11.80
C PHE A 77 24.12 17.36 -11.41
N LEU A 78 24.40 17.82 -10.19
CA LEU A 78 25.76 18.00 -9.67
C LEU A 78 26.51 16.68 -9.55
N ALA A 79 25.84 15.61 -9.10
CA ALA A 79 26.40 14.26 -9.06
C ALA A 79 26.76 13.77 -10.47
N TRP A 80 25.88 13.94 -11.45
CA TRP A 80 26.17 13.59 -12.84
C TRP A 80 27.36 14.37 -13.40
N LEU A 81 27.43 15.69 -13.17
CA LEU A 81 28.55 16.53 -13.62
C LEU A 81 29.91 16.00 -13.13
N ALA A 82 29.99 15.50 -11.89
CA ALA A 82 31.20 14.90 -11.34
C ALA A 82 31.63 13.62 -12.08
N THR A 83 30.67 12.84 -12.61
CA THR A 83 30.96 11.60 -13.36
C THR A 83 31.41 11.84 -14.80
N VAL A 84 31.02 12.98 -15.40
CA VAL A 84 31.31 13.28 -16.82
C VAL A 84 32.50 14.23 -17.00
N GLU A 85 32.99 14.88 -15.94
CA GLU A 85 34.10 15.84 -16.01
C GLU A 85 35.36 15.24 -16.66
N SER A 86 35.69 13.99 -16.32
CA SER A 86 36.84 13.27 -16.89
C SER A 86 36.70 12.96 -18.37
N LYS A 87 35.47 12.88 -18.89
CA LYS A 87 35.15 12.63 -20.30
C LYS A 87 35.28 13.88 -21.17
N LEU A 88 35.42 15.06 -20.58
CA LEU A 88 35.57 16.33 -21.29
C LEU A 88 37.04 16.66 -21.60
N THR A 89 37.25 17.27 -22.77
CA THR A 89 38.54 17.86 -23.13
C THR A 89 38.92 18.99 -22.15
N PRO A 90 40.21 19.28 -21.92
CA PRO A 90 40.63 20.35 -21.01
C PRO A 90 39.98 21.71 -21.31
N ARG A 91 39.72 21.99 -22.60
CA ARG A 91 39.04 23.21 -23.06
C ARG A 91 37.58 23.31 -22.62
N ASN A 92 36.90 22.18 -22.41
CA ASN A 92 35.47 22.12 -22.10
C ASN A 92 35.18 21.96 -20.59
N ARG A 93 36.17 21.56 -19.79
CA ARG A 93 36.05 21.40 -18.33
C ARG A 93 35.58 22.67 -17.58
N PRO A 94 35.93 23.91 -17.99
CA PRO A 94 35.39 25.11 -17.35
C PRO A 94 33.85 25.17 -17.28
N ALA A 95 33.14 24.48 -18.18
CA ALA A 95 31.67 24.38 -18.10
C ALA A 95 31.16 23.63 -16.88
N VAL A 96 31.88 22.61 -16.42
CA VAL A 96 31.52 21.86 -15.22
C VAL A 96 31.68 22.74 -13.99
N ALA A 97 32.81 23.44 -13.85
CA ALA A 97 33.05 24.35 -12.74
C ALA A 97 32.00 25.48 -12.69
N TRP A 98 31.67 26.07 -13.84
CA TRP A 98 30.66 27.12 -13.94
C TRP A 98 29.26 26.65 -13.54
N LEU A 99 28.84 25.47 -14.02
CA LEU A 99 27.54 24.88 -13.63
C LEU A 99 27.51 24.52 -12.15
N ARG A 100 28.60 23.97 -11.61
CA ARG A 100 28.70 23.62 -10.18
C ARG A 100 28.45 24.82 -9.28
N GLU A 101 29.11 25.94 -9.55
CA GLU A 101 28.92 27.17 -8.76
C GLU A 101 27.47 27.67 -8.83
N ARG A 102 26.87 27.65 -10.03
CA ARG A 102 25.49 28.08 -10.24
C ARG A 102 24.49 27.21 -9.47
N PHE A 103 24.60 25.88 -9.57
CA PHE A 103 23.63 24.95 -8.99
C PHE A 103 23.82 24.72 -7.49
N ALA A 104 25.04 24.85 -6.95
CA ALA A 104 25.29 24.77 -5.51
C ALA A 104 24.54 25.88 -4.74
N ARG A 105 24.44 27.09 -5.31
CA ARG A 105 23.66 28.18 -4.72
C ARG A 105 22.16 27.88 -4.71
N GLN A 106 21.65 27.38 -5.83
CA GLN A 106 20.24 27.02 -5.98
C GLN A 106 19.84 25.87 -5.05
N GLU A 107 20.72 24.88 -4.87
CA GLU A 107 20.53 23.78 -3.92
C GLU A 107 20.37 24.33 -2.49
N HIS A 108 21.30 25.19 -2.04
CA HIS A 108 21.26 25.77 -0.71
C HIS A 108 19.98 26.59 -0.44
N GLU A 109 19.56 27.42 -1.40
CA GLU A 109 18.31 28.19 -1.30
C GLU A 109 17.08 27.27 -1.22
N ALA A 110 17.02 26.24 -2.08
CA ALA A 110 15.91 25.29 -2.10
C ALA A 110 15.81 24.45 -0.80
N GLU A 111 16.95 24.07 -0.23
CA GLU A 111 17.01 23.36 1.06
C GLU A 111 16.51 24.24 2.22
N ALA A 112 16.93 25.51 2.26
CA ALA A 112 16.47 26.45 3.28
C ALA A 112 14.95 26.68 3.20
N GLU A 113 14.39 26.84 1.99
CA GLU A 113 12.95 26.96 1.78
C GLU A 113 12.19 25.70 2.21
N LEU A 114 12.73 24.52 1.88
CA LEU A 114 12.16 23.24 2.28
C LEU A 114 12.15 23.10 3.81
N GLU A 115 13.26 23.40 4.49
CA GLU A 115 13.33 23.29 5.94
C GLU A 115 12.33 24.23 6.62
N ALA A 116 12.24 25.48 6.17
CA ALA A 116 11.24 26.43 6.65
C ALA A 116 9.79 25.93 6.44
N ARG A 117 9.54 25.16 5.37
CA ARG A 117 8.25 24.50 5.15
C ARG A 117 8.02 23.35 6.11
N LEU A 118 8.98 22.44 6.23
CA LEU A 118 8.87 21.24 7.03
C LEU A 118 8.66 21.59 8.50
N SER A 119 9.44 22.54 9.02
CA SER A 119 9.28 23.07 10.38
C SER A 119 7.86 23.62 10.66
N ARG A 120 7.20 24.21 9.66
CA ARG A 120 5.84 24.74 9.81
C ARG A 120 4.74 23.69 9.67
N ASP A 121 4.88 22.80 8.69
CA ASP A 121 3.77 22.00 8.18
C ASP A 121 3.84 20.53 8.57
N PHE A 122 5.03 19.99 8.87
CA PHE A 122 5.22 18.55 9.03
C PHE A 122 4.47 18.01 10.25
N GLU A 123 4.77 18.53 11.44
CA GLU A 123 4.28 17.95 12.70
C GLU A 123 2.75 18.01 12.80
N ARG A 124 2.16 19.15 12.45
CA ARG A 124 0.70 19.29 12.38
C ARG A 124 0.04 18.38 11.34
N THR A 125 0.74 18.06 10.24
CA THR A 125 0.23 17.12 9.23
C THR A 125 0.32 15.69 9.73
N ARG A 126 1.45 15.33 10.33
CA ARG A 126 1.71 14.03 10.94
C ARG A 126 0.69 13.71 12.03
N ALA A 127 0.58 14.56 13.05
CA ALA A 127 -0.34 14.38 14.16
C ALA A 127 -1.80 14.22 13.69
N ARG A 128 -2.25 15.06 12.74
CA ARG A 128 -3.61 14.98 12.21
C ARG A 128 -3.84 13.72 11.37
N LEU A 129 -2.82 13.21 10.67
CA LEU A 129 -2.94 11.95 9.93
C LEU A 129 -2.99 10.77 10.89
N GLU A 130 -2.11 10.75 11.89
CA GLU A 130 -2.10 9.72 12.93
C GLU A 130 -3.45 9.64 13.64
N GLU A 131 -3.97 10.75 14.16
CA GLU A 131 -5.29 10.82 14.79
C GLU A 131 -6.40 10.23 13.91
N ARG A 132 -6.43 10.58 12.62
CA ARG A 132 -7.50 10.18 11.68
C ARG A 132 -7.33 8.78 11.10
N LEU A 133 -6.12 8.23 11.11
CA LEU A 133 -5.84 6.88 10.64
C LEU A 133 -5.95 5.84 11.77
N SER A 134 -5.73 6.24 13.02
CA SER A 134 -5.80 5.36 14.19
C SER A 134 -7.22 4.97 14.60
N MET A 135 -8.23 5.73 14.18
CA MET A 135 -9.63 5.41 14.45
C MET A 135 -10.47 5.53 13.18
N TYR A 136 -11.36 4.57 12.96
CA TYR A 136 -12.33 4.61 11.87
C TYR A 136 -13.69 4.11 12.33
N GLN A 137 -14.73 4.52 11.62
CA GLN A 137 -16.10 4.09 11.84
C GLN A 137 -16.57 3.33 10.61
N VAL A 138 -17.28 2.23 10.83
CA VAL A 138 -17.87 1.42 9.78
C VAL A 138 -19.38 1.46 9.93
N ASN A 139 -20.07 1.75 8.83
CA ASN A 139 -21.51 1.65 8.78
C ASN A 139 -21.90 0.21 8.48
N ALA A 140 -22.35 -0.51 9.51
CA ALA A 140 -22.92 -1.83 9.35
C ALA A 140 -24.43 -1.70 9.06
N HIS A 141 -24.90 -2.32 7.99
CA HIS A 141 -26.33 -2.42 7.74
C HIS A 141 -26.90 -3.58 8.56
N VAL A 142 -27.96 -3.33 9.33
CA VAL A 142 -28.54 -4.31 10.27
C VAL A 142 -28.84 -5.66 9.62
N TYR A 143 -29.21 -5.67 8.34
CA TYR A 143 -29.56 -6.88 7.59
C TYR A 143 -28.51 -7.33 6.55
N ALA A 144 -27.48 -6.52 6.28
CA ALA A 144 -26.47 -6.83 5.26
C ALA A 144 -25.04 -6.85 5.81
N GLY A 145 -24.89 -6.75 7.13
CA GLY A 145 -23.61 -6.73 7.81
C GLY A 145 -22.75 -5.53 7.45
N VAL A 146 -21.46 -5.68 7.69
CA VAL A 146 -20.44 -4.74 7.20
C VAL A 146 -20.12 -5.09 5.75
N ARG A 147 -20.40 -4.16 4.83
CA ARG A 147 -20.03 -4.31 3.41
C ARG A 147 -18.66 -3.69 3.11
N GLU A 148 -17.64 -4.06 3.87
CA GLU A 148 -16.26 -3.69 3.52
C GLU A 148 -15.62 -4.85 2.77
N LEU A 149 -14.99 -4.53 1.63
CA LEU A 149 -14.19 -5.51 0.90
C LEU A 149 -12.96 -5.87 1.75
N PRO A 150 -12.62 -7.16 1.89
CA PRO A 150 -11.37 -7.60 2.47
C PRO A 150 -10.18 -6.90 1.83
N PHE A 151 -9.16 -6.59 2.66
CA PHE A 151 -7.95 -5.91 2.20
C PHE A 151 -7.24 -6.65 1.06
N SER A 152 -7.26 -7.98 1.08
CA SER A 152 -6.72 -8.85 0.03
C SER A 152 -7.37 -8.61 -1.33
N LEU A 153 -8.70 -8.55 -1.39
CA LEU A 153 -9.44 -8.30 -2.65
C LEU A 153 -9.19 -6.89 -3.18
N VAL A 154 -9.19 -5.89 -2.30
CA VAL A 154 -8.86 -4.50 -2.68
C VAL A 154 -7.45 -4.44 -3.25
N LEU A 155 -6.49 -5.08 -2.59
CA LEU A 155 -5.10 -5.09 -3.02
C LEU A 155 -4.93 -5.84 -4.34
N ALA A 156 -5.59 -6.98 -4.52
CA ALA A 156 -5.55 -7.77 -5.75
C ALA A 156 -6.02 -6.95 -6.95
N GLU A 157 -7.20 -6.32 -6.85
CA GLU A 157 -7.75 -5.47 -7.91
C GLU A 157 -6.81 -4.29 -8.22
N LEU A 158 -6.30 -3.64 -7.17
CA LEU A 158 -5.37 -2.52 -7.32
C LEU A 158 -4.07 -2.93 -8.03
N LEU A 159 -3.51 -4.10 -7.71
CA LEU A 159 -2.31 -4.62 -8.37
C LEU A 159 -2.58 -4.98 -9.85
N LYS A 160 -3.76 -5.54 -10.16
CA LYS A 160 -4.20 -5.80 -11.54
C LYS A 160 -4.33 -4.50 -12.33
N GLU A 161 -5.05 -3.50 -11.82
CA GLU A 161 -5.24 -2.21 -12.48
C GLU A 161 -3.90 -1.48 -12.72
N MET A 162 -3.03 -1.47 -11.71
CA MET A 162 -1.76 -0.76 -11.78
C MET A 162 -0.72 -1.45 -12.66
N SER A 163 -0.72 -2.78 -12.72
CA SER A 163 0.14 -3.55 -13.63
C SER A 163 -0.30 -3.37 -15.08
N GLU A 164 -1.61 -3.35 -15.35
CA GLU A 164 -2.16 -3.06 -16.67
C GLU A 164 -1.87 -1.61 -17.10
N GLU A 165 -2.01 -0.65 -16.20
CA GLU A 165 -1.62 0.74 -16.48
C GLU A 165 -0.12 0.85 -16.80
N LEU A 166 0.74 0.17 -16.04
CA LEU A 166 2.17 0.12 -16.33
C LEU A 166 2.43 -0.44 -17.73
N ARG A 167 1.81 -1.58 -18.10
CA ARG A 167 1.90 -2.16 -19.45
C ARG A 167 1.53 -1.16 -20.55
N ARG A 168 0.40 -0.45 -20.39
CA ARG A 168 -0.07 0.57 -21.33
C ARG A 168 0.86 1.77 -21.45
N ARG A 169 1.62 2.10 -20.39
CA ARG A 169 2.62 3.18 -20.42
C ARG A 169 3.92 2.71 -21.05
N LEU A 170 4.42 1.54 -20.71
CA LEU A 170 5.63 0.97 -21.28
C LEU A 170 5.53 0.83 -22.81
N ARG A 171 4.38 0.38 -23.32
CA ARG A 171 4.10 0.29 -24.77
C ARG A 171 4.15 1.61 -25.54
N ARG A 172 4.07 2.75 -24.84
CA ARG A 172 4.15 4.08 -25.46
C ARG A 172 5.58 4.60 -25.53
N VAL A 173 6.53 4.00 -24.82
CA VAL A 173 7.95 4.35 -24.89
C VAL A 173 8.57 3.61 -26.08
N ARG A 174 8.73 4.31 -27.20
CA ARG A 174 9.18 3.79 -28.50
C ARG A 174 10.50 4.40 -28.96
N SER A 175 10.96 5.45 -28.31
CA SER A 175 12.23 6.10 -28.58
C SER A 175 12.82 6.74 -27.31
N ALA A 176 14.13 7.03 -27.35
CA ALA A 176 14.80 7.81 -26.33
C ALA A 176 14.24 9.24 -26.21
N ASP A 177 13.57 9.76 -27.25
CA ASP A 177 13.01 11.12 -27.28
C ASP A 177 11.55 11.19 -26.77
N ASP A 178 10.94 10.05 -26.41
CA ASP A 178 9.56 9.97 -25.88
C ASP A 178 9.52 10.38 -24.39
N VAL A 179 9.93 11.62 -24.11
CA VAL A 179 10.15 12.16 -22.76
C VAL A 179 8.91 12.01 -21.87
N ASN A 180 7.73 12.36 -22.40
CA ASN A 180 6.50 12.34 -21.62
C ASN A 180 6.06 10.92 -21.31
N GLU A 181 6.17 10.03 -22.29
CA GLU A 181 5.76 8.63 -22.24
C GLU A 181 6.65 7.87 -21.25
N ALA A 182 7.97 8.04 -21.35
CA ALA A 182 8.94 7.48 -20.41
C ALA A 182 8.69 7.99 -18.98
N HIS A 183 8.39 9.29 -18.83
CA HIS A 183 8.05 9.86 -17.53
C HIS A 183 6.76 9.26 -16.94
N GLN A 184 5.71 9.09 -17.75
CA GLN A 184 4.47 8.46 -17.28
C GLN A 184 4.67 6.97 -16.92
N ALA A 185 5.47 6.23 -17.71
CA ALA A 185 5.82 4.84 -17.40
C ALA A 185 6.59 4.73 -16.08
N ARG A 186 7.57 5.61 -15.87
CA ARG A 186 8.32 5.71 -14.61
C ARG A 186 7.39 6.00 -13.42
N ILE A 187 6.43 6.90 -13.58
CA ILE A 187 5.44 7.19 -12.54
C ILE A 187 4.58 5.96 -12.23
N ALA A 188 4.09 5.26 -13.26
CA ALA A 188 3.28 4.05 -13.08
C ALA A 188 4.07 2.96 -12.34
N GLY A 189 5.31 2.68 -12.75
CA GLY A 189 6.19 1.69 -12.11
C GLY A 189 6.50 2.04 -10.66
N LYS A 190 6.79 3.32 -10.37
CA LYS A 190 6.99 3.80 -8.99
C LYS A 190 5.76 3.58 -8.13
N ARG A 191 4.57 3.94 -8.62
CA ARG A 191 3.33 3.75 -7.87
C ARG A 191 3.08 2.26 -7.58
N LEU A 192 3.24 1.40 -8.58
CA LEU A 192 3.05 -0.05 -8.40
C LEU A 192 4.01 -0.59 -7.34
N ARG A 193 5.29 -0.23 -7.42
CA ARG A 193 6.26 -0.61 -6.39
C ARG A 193 5.86 -0.11 -5.00
N TYR A 194 5.47 1.15 -4.84
CA TYR A 194 5.12 1.68 -3.52
C TYR A 194 3.86 1.06 -2.91
N VAL A 195 2.98 0.49 -3.73
CA VAL A 195 1.82 -0.30 -3.25
C VAL A 195 2.24 -1.72 -2.90
N LEU A 196 3.11 -2.35 -3.68
CA LEU A 196 3.59 -3.70 -3.41
C LEU A 196 4.59 -3.75 -2.25
N GLU A 197 5.44 -2.75 -2.09
CA GLU A 197 6.58 -2.74 -1.18
C GLU A 197 6.24 -3.02 0.30
N PRO A 198 5.18 -2.43 0.90
CA PRO A 198 4.85 -2.69 2.30
C PRO A 198 4.26 -4.09 2.56
N VAL A 199 3.80 -4.77 1.51
CA VAL A 199 3.07 -6.04 1.61
C VAL A 199 3.84 -7.21 1.04
N ALA A 200 4.80 -6.97 0.14
CA ALA A 200 5.59 -8.00 -0.54
C ALA A 200 6.25 -9.03 0.40
N PRO A 201 6.79 -8.67 1.57
CA PRO A 201 7.39 -9.66 2.48
C PRO A 201 6.39 -10.71 3.00
N PHE A 202 5.10 -10.44 2.88
CA PHE A 202 4.02 -11.33 3.32
C PHE A 202 3.38 -12.10 2.16
N LEU A 203 3.83 -11.88 0.92
CA LEU A 203 3.24 -12.48 -0.27
C LEU A 203 4.24 -13.42 -0.97
N PRO A 204 3.83 -14.64 -1.33
CA PRO A 204 4.67 -15.54 -2.13
C PRO A 204 5.11 -14.87 -3.44
N GLY A 205 6.42 -14.82 -3.70
CA GLY A 205 6.97 -14.18 -4.90
C GLY A 205 6.97 -12.64 -4.90
N GLY A 206 6.48 -11.99 -3.83
CA GLY A 206 6.42 -10.53 -3.72
C GLY A 206 7.79 -9.87 -3.83
N ASP A 207 8.81 -10.41 -3.16
CA ASP A 207 10.18 -9.86 -3.20
C ASP A 207 10.81 -9.95 -4.60
N ALA A 208 10.57 -11.04 -5.33
CA ALA A 208 11.05 -11.19 -6.70
C ALA A 208 10.45 -10.14 -7.63
N LEU A 209 9.14 -9.88 -7.50
CA LEU A 209 8.45 -8.82 -8.24
C LEU A 209 8.97 -7.43 -7.87
N LEU A 210 9.29 -7.18 -6.60
CA LEU A 210 9.92 -5.93 -6.18
C LEU A 210 11.30 -5.73 -6.80
N VAL A 211 12.12 -6.78 -6.89
CA VAL A 211 13.43 -6.70 -7.55
C VAL A 211 13.28 -6.31 -9.01
N GLN A 212 12.35 -6.93 -9.74
CA GLN A 212 12.07 -6.57 -11.14
C GLN A 212 11.61 -5.11 -11.26
N LEU A 213 10.71 -4.65 -10.39
CA LEU A 213 10.22 -3.27 -10.37
C LEU A 213 11.30 -2.24 -10.00
N ARG A 214 12.29 -2.61 -9.17
CA ARG A 214 13.46 -1.77 -8.88
C ARG A 214 14.33 -1.64 -10.13
N GLY A 215 14.67 -2.76 -10.78
CA GLY A 215 15.43 -2.75 -12.03
C GLY A 215 14.78 -1.88 -13.12
N LEU A 216 13.46 -2.00 -13.33
CA LEU A 216 12.72 -1.11 -14.25
C LEU A 216 12.86 0.37 -13.88
N GLN A 217 12.75 0.69 -12.59
CA GLN A 217 12.82 2.07 -12.12
C GLN A 217 14.21 2.67 -12.23
N ASP A 218 15.25 1.85 -12.11
CA ASP A 218 16.62 2.29 -12.29
C ASP A 218 16.82 2.66 -13.76
N ILE A 219 16.44 1.79 -14.70
CA ILE A 219 16.54 2.07 -16.14
C ILE A 219 15.72 3.30 -16.55
N LEU A 220 14.43 3.35 -16.19
CA LEU A 220 13.58 4.51 -16.51
C LEU A 220 14.00 5.76 -15.72
N GLY A 221 14.70 5.59 -14.60
CA GLY A 221 15.35 6.64 -13.83
C GLY A 221 16.46 7.29 -14.62
N ASP A 222 17.40 6.49 -15.12
CA ASP A 222 18.53 6.94 -15.94
C ASP A 222 18.05 7.69 -17.20
N LEU A 223 17.03 7.17 -17.87
CA LEU A 223 16.42 7.82 -19.03
C LEU A 223 15.79 9.18 -18.66
N HIS A 224 15.00 9.21 -17.59
CA HIS A 224 14.35 10.43 -17.13
C HIS A 224 15.34 11.49 -16.66
N ASP A 225 16.39 11.10 -15.94
CA ASP A 225 17.39 12.02 -15.43
C ASP A 225 18.16 12.65 -16.60
N SER A 226 18.46 11.87 -17.65
CA SER A 226 19.01 12.39 -18.92
C SER A 226 18.12 13.45 -19.57
N HIS A 227 16.80 13.23 -19.61
CA HIS A 227 15.85 14.23 -20.13
C HIS A 227 15.84 15.51 -19.31
N VAL A 228 15.90 15.39 -17.97
CA VAL A 228 15.99 16.54 -17.08
C VAL A 228 17.29 17.31 -17.32
N TRP A 229 18.43 16.62 -17.44
CA TRP A 229 19.72 17.26 -17.72
C TRP A 229 19.73 18.00 -19.05
N LEU A 230 19.20 17.37 -20.11
CA LEU A 230 19.04 18.00 -21.43
C LEU A 230 18.16 19.24 -21.36
N MET A 231 17.03 19.16 -20.65
CA MET A 231 16.14 20.31 -20.44
C MET A 231 16.88 21.44 -19.70
N VAL A 232 17.59 21.12 -18.61
CA VAL A 232 18.36 22.10 -17.84
C VAL A 232 19.43 22.78 -18.70
N LEU A 233 20.22 22.01 -19.44
CA LEU A 233 21.27 22.54 -20.31
C LEU A 233 20.68 23.42 -21.43
N ARG A 234 19.54 23.05 -22.01
CA ARG A 234 18.83 23.89 -23.01
C ARG A 234 18.41 25.23 -22.41
N HIS A 235 17.83 25.24 -21.21
CA HIS A 235 17.44 26.48 -20.54
C HIS A 235 18.66 27.36 -20.22
N VAL A 236 19.74 26.77 -19.69
CA VAL A 236 21.00 27.50 -19.43
C VAL A 236 21.54 28.14 -20.71
N ILE A 237 21.60 27.39 -21.82
CA ILE A 237 22.10 27.92 -23.10
C ILE A 237 21.20 29.05 -23.61
N ALA A 238 19.88 28.90 -23.50
CA ALA A 238 18.91 29.92 -23.90
C ALA A 238 19.04 31.20 -23.07
N ASP A 239 19.15 31.08 -21.74
CA ASP A 239 19.34 32.22 -20.82
C ASP A 239 20.61 33.00 -21.15
N LEU A 240 21.72 32.29 -21.42
CA LEU A 240 22.99 32.90 -21.81
C LEU A 240 22.89 33.66 -23.13
N ALA A 241 22.17 33.11 -24.12
CA ALA A 241 21.93 33.78 -25.39
C ALA A 241 21.07 35.05 -25.23
N LEU A 242 20.06 35.00 -24.35
CA LEU A 242 19.22 36.16 -24.01
C LEU A 242 20.02 37.24 -23.29
N GLU A 243 20.86 36.87 -22.32
CA GLU A 243 21.74 37.81 -21.62
C GLU A 243 22.71 38.49 -22.58
N GLU A 244 23.31 37.73 -23.50
CA GLU A 244 24.19 38.28 -24.53
C GLU A 244 23.44 39.23 -25.46
N GLY A 245 22.24 38.84 -25.93
CA GLY A 245 21.38 39.70 -26.73
C GLY A 245 21.06 41.02 -26.02
N ARG A 246 20.75 40.98 -24.72
CA ARG A 246 20.52 42.18 -23.89
C ARG A 246 21.78 43.04 -23.75
N ARG A 247 22.95 42.44 -23.57
CA ARG A 247 24.24 43.16 -23.50
C ARG A 247 24.59 43.84 -24.83
N MET A 248 24.34 43.18 -25.95
CA MET A 248 24.52 43.77 -27.28
C MET A 248 23.53 44.93 -27.50
N ALA A 249 22.26 44.73 -27.12
CA ALA A 249 21.23 45.75 -27.25
C ALA A 249 21.53 47.01 -26.41
N SER A 250 22.00 46.85 -25.17
CA SER A 250 22.33 47.99 -24.30
C SER A 250 23.57 48.76 -24.77
N ALA A 251 24.48 48.13 -25.52
CA ALA A 251 25.64 48.78 -26.11
C ALA A 251 25.27 49.79 -27.22
N PHE A 252 24.10 49.67 -27.87
CA PHE A 252 23.63 50.64 -28.87
C PHE A 252 23.23 51.99 -28.25
N ASN A 253 22.84 52.01 -26.97
CA ASN A 253 22.35 53.21 -26.28
C ASN A 253 23.47 54.01 -25.60
N VAL A 254 24.72 53.55 -25.65
CA VAL A 254 25.87 54.26 -25.08
C VAL A 254 26.72 54.81 -26.24
N GLY A 255 26.66 56.11 -26.47
CA GLY A 255 27.42 56.84 -27.51
C GLY A 255 28.95 56.86 -27.32
N ARG A 256 29.54 55.88 -26.63
CA ARG A 256 30.98 55.70 -26.50
C ARG A 256 31.33 54.24 -26.71
N SER A 257 32.18 54.01 -27.71
CA SER A 257 32.86 52.75 -27.98
C SER A 257 33.36 52.13 -26.66
N PRO A 258 32.98 50.89 -26.31
CA PRO A 258 33.45 50.28 -25.08
C PRO A 258 34.97 50.11 -25.19
N ARG A 259 35.73 50.87 -24.39
CA ARG A 259 37.15 50.61 -24.20
C ARG A 259 37.30 49.12 -23.87
N LYS A 260 38.12 48.40 -24.66
CA LYS A 260 38.60 47.05 -24.34
C LYS A 260 38.91 47.02 -22.84
N ARG A 261 38.15 46.23 -22.06
CA ARG A 261 38.54 45.92 -20.69
C ARG A 261 39.94 45.34 -20.74
N ALA A 262 40.87 46.02 -20.07
CA ALA A 262 42.22 45.53 -19.83
C ALA A 262 42.15 44.25 -18.99
N GLY A 263 43.16 43.38 -19.18
CA GLY A 263 43.18 41.97 -18.80
C GLY A 263 42.68 41.63 -17.39
N GLY A 264 41.93 40.52 -17.31
CA GLY A 264 41.53 39.88 -16.06
C GLY A 264 40.29 38.99 -16.19
N GLY A 265 40.49 37.71 -16.51
CA GLY A 265 39.73 36.60 -15.91
C GLY A 265 38.27 36.30 -16.31
N ASP A 266 37.51 37.18 -16.96
CA ASP A 266 36.12 36.86 -17.33
C ASP A 266 36.07 36.14 -18.70
N GLN A 267 36.47 34.86 -18.69
CA GLN A 267 36.16 33.96 -19.81
C GLN A 267 34.64 33.85 -19.84
N GLY A 268 34.00 34.44 -20.86
CA GLY A 268 32.56 34.34 -21.08
C GLY A 268 32.05 32.88 -21.01
N PRO A 269 30.73 32.68 -20.88
CA PRO A 269 30.16 31.37 -20.58
C PRO A 269 30.71 30.27 -21.50
N PRO A 270 31.10 29.10 -20.95
CA PRO A 270 31.84 28.07 -21.69
C PRO A 270 30.95 27.28 -22.66
N ARG A 271 30.47 27.94 -23.74
CA ARG A 271 29.48 27.42 -24.70
C ARG A 271 29.83 26.07 -25.28
N ALA A 272 31.08 25.89 -25.71
CA ALA A 272 31.55 24.64 -26.27
C ALA A 272 31.45 23.48 -25.26
N GLY A 273 31.75 23.75 -23.99
CA GLY A 273 31.59 22.78 -22.92
C GLY A 273 30.12 22.45 -22.61
N LEU A 274 29.23 23.45 -22.63
CA LEU A 274 27.78 23.22 -22.46
C LEU A 274 27.19 22.36 -23.58
N VAL A 275 27.61 22.57 -24.83
CA VAL A 275 27.20 21.73 -25.96
C VAL A 275 27.76 20.32 -25.84
N SER A 276 29.02 20.15 -25.41
CA SER A 276 29.58 18.82 -25.14
C SER A 276 28.84 18.08 -24.02
N LEU A 277 28.47 18.77 -22.95
CA LEU A 277 27.65 18.21 -21.88
C LEU A 277 26.26 17.78 -22.39
N ALA A 278 25.63 18.58 -23.25
CA ALA A 278 24.35 18.23 -23.83
C ALA A 278 24.44 16.98 -24.72
N ARG A 279 25.54 16.81 -25.47
CA ARG A 279 25.79 15.58 -26.23
C ARG A 279 25.95 14.38 -25.32
N LEU A 280 26.75 14.48 -24.25
CA LEU A 280 26.92 13.39 -23.29
C LEU A 280 25.61 12.99 -22.60
N ALA A 281 24.75 13.97 -22.28
CA ALA A 281 23.42 13.69 -21.71
C ALA A 281 22.50 13.00 -22.73
N HIS A 282 22.58 13.37 -24.01
CA HIS A 282 21.85 12.69 -25.08
C HIS A 282 22.34 11.27 -25.30
N ASP A 283 23.66 11.05 -25.39
CA ASP A 283 24.24 9.71 -25.54
C ASP A 283 23.83 8.81 -24.37
N HIS A 284 23.83 9.34 -23.14
CA HIS A 284 23.34 8.61 -21.97
C HIS A 284 21.85 8.25 -22.07
N SER A 285 21.01 9.14 -22.62
CA SER A 285 19.59 8.84 -22.86
C SER A 285 19.39 7.71 -23.87
N VAL A 286 20.22 7.67 -24.93
CA VAL A 286 20.18 6.60 -25.94
C VAL A 286 20.58 5.27 -25.31
N THR A 287 21.69 5.23 -24.57
CA THR A 287 22.14 4.01 -23.88
C THR A 287 21.11 3.52 -22.85
N ALA A 288 20.49 4.42 -22.09
CA ALA A 288 19.43 4.05 -21.14
C ALA A 288 18.20 3.46 -21.85
N TYR A 289 17.85 4.00 -23.02
CA TYR A 289 16.74 3.47 -23.84
C TYR A 289 17.07 2.10 -24.46
N GLU A 290 18.28 1.89 -24.96
CA GLU A 290 18.72 0.59 -25.47
C GLU A 290 18.62 -0.48 -24.39
N ARG A 291 19.17 -0.21 -23.20
CA ARG A 291 19.06 -1.08 -22.03
C ARG A 291 17.60 -1.34 -21.63
N TYR A 292 16.73 -0.34 -21.71
CA TYR A 292 15.29 -0.52 -21.52
C TYR A 292 14.69 -1.51 -22.51
N THR A 293 15.00 -1.38 -23.81
CA THR A 293 14.46 -2.28 -24.83
C THR A 293 14.98 -3.71 -24.70
N GLU A 294 16.20 -3.91 -24.21
CA GLU A 294 16.77 -5.23 -23.95
C GLU A 294 16.18 -5.88 -22.70
N GLU A 295 16.15 -5.14 -21.58
CA GLU A 295 15.75 -5.68 -20.27
C GLU A 295 14.24 -5.75 -20.07
N TRP A 296 13.46 -4.93 -20.79
CA TRP A 296 12.01 -4.83 -20.70
C TRP A 296 11.31 -4.97 -22.06
N ASN A 297 11.82 -5.89 -22.89
CA ASN A 297 11.14 -6.29 -24.12
C ASN A 297 9.74 -6.88 -23.86
N GLU A 298 9.02 -7.17 -24.95
CA GLU A 298 7.63 -7.64 -24.87
C GLU A 298 7.49 -8.94 -24.06
N ASP A 299 8.43 -9.88 -24.21
CA ASP A 299 8.36 -11.18 -23.53
C ASP A 299 8.63 -11.07 -22.04
N ARG A 300 9.65 -10.28 -21.64
CA ARG A 300 9.93 -10.00 -20.22
C ARG A 300 8.80 -9.24 -19.56
N THR A 301 8.22 -8.27 -20.27
CA THR A 301 7.03 -7.55 -19.79
C THR A 301 5.84 -8.49 -19.60
N LYS A 302 5.59 -9.41 -20.55
CA LYS A 302 4.54 -10.44 -20.42
C LYS A 302 4.81 -11.38 -19.24
N ALA A 303 6.05 -11.78 -19.02
CA ALA A 303 6.43 -12.62 -17.88
C ALA A 303 6.12 -11.92 -16.55
N PHE A 304 6.59 -10.69 -16.37
CA PHE A 304 6.28 -9.88 -15.19
C PHE A 304 4.77 -9.75 -14.93
N LEU A 305 3.98 -9.52 -15.97
CA LEU A 305 2.52 -9.38 -15.85
C LEU A 305 1.83 -10.68 -15.44
N ARG A 306 2.31 -11.84 -15.92
CA ARG A 306 1.80 -13.14 -15.48
C ARG A 306 2.09 -13.37 -14.00
N ASP A 307 3.30 -13.05 -13.56
CA ASP A 307 3.68 -13.20 -12.15
C ASP A 307 2.85 -12.25 -11.25
N MET A 308 2.61 -11.01 -11.69
CA MET A 308 1.72 -10.06 -11.02
C MET A 308 0.27 -10.56 -10.95
N ALA A 309 -0.24 -11.17 -12.04
CA ALA A 309 -1.58 -11.73 -12.07
C ALA A 309 -1.71 -12.92 -11.10
N GLY A 310 -0.73 -13.83 -11.09
CA GLY A 310 -0.70 -14.96 -10.16
C GLY A 310 -0.63 -14.52 -8.70
N LEU A 311 0.12 -13.45 -8.39
CA LEU A 311 0.13 -12.84 -7.06
C LEU A 311 -1.27 -12.33 -6.66
N ALA A 312 -1.96 -11.65 -7.57
CA ALA A 312 -3.30 -11.11 -7.33
C ALA A 312 -4.35 -12.23 -7.18
N GLU A 313 -4.26 -13.30 -7.97
CA GLU A 313 -5.12 -14.48 -7.85
C GLU A 313 -4.90 -15.21 -6.51
N SER A 314 -3.65 -15.30 -6.04
CA SER A 314 -3.34 -15.86 -4.72
C SER A 314 -3.96 -15.06 -3.57
N LEU A 315 -3.97 -13.73 -3.68
CA LEU A 315 -4.67 -12.84 -2.74
C LEU A 315 -6.18 -13.07 -2.73
N GLU A 316 -6.77 -13.28 -3.91
CA GLU A 316 -8.20 -13.56 -4.05
C GLU A 316 -8.56 -14.91 -3.44
N ALA A 317 -7.83 -15.97 -3.78
CA ALA A 317 -8.04 -17.33 -3.28
C ALA A 317 -7.84 -17.46 -1.77
N GLY A 318 -6.92 -16.66 -1.19
CA GLY A 318 -6.66 -16.63 0.25
C GLY A 318 -7.66 -15.81 1.06
N THR A 319 -8.67 -15.20 0.44
CA THR A 319 -9.68 -14.40 1.14
C THR A 319 -10.69 -15.31 1.82
N PRO A 320 -10.77 -15.36 3.17
CA PRO A 320 -11.80 -16.11 3.86
C PRO A 320 -13.17 -15.59 3.43
N SER A 321 -14.11 -16.48 3.13
CA SER A 321 -15.49 -16.06 2.88
C SER A 321 -15.97 -15.33 4.14
N THR A 322 -16.39 -14.08 4.00
CA THR A 322 -16.96 -13.28 5.11
C THR A 322 -18.41 -13.67 5.43
N VAL A 323 -18.89 -14.74 4.79
CA VAL A 323 -20.23 -15.28 4.88
C VAL A 323 -20.08 -16.77 5.14
N GLU A 324 -20.04 -17.17 6.41
CA GLU A 324 -20.19 -18.57 6.77
C GLU A 324 -21.62 -19.01 6.40
N ILE A 325 -21.73 -19.96 5.47
CA ILE A 325 -23.01 -20.52 5.04
C ILE A 325 -23.23 -21.80 5.84
N GLU A 326 -23.94 -21.68 6.96
CA GLU A 326 -24.28 -22.82 7.83
C GLU A 326 -25.71 -23.31 7.57
N ARG A 327 -25.90 -24.64 7.53
CA ARG A 327 -27.22 -25.26 7.68
C ARG A 327 -27.33 -26.00 9.01
N LYS A 328 -28.51 -25.91 9.63
CA LYS A 328 -28.77 -26.42 10.97
C LYS A 328 -29.95 -27.36 10.99
N TYR A 329 -29.79 -28.50 11.65
CA TYR A 329 -30.79 -29.56 11.71
C TYR A 329 -31.11 -29.93 13.16
N LEU A 330 -32.40 -30.07 13.45
CA LEU A 330 -32.88 -30.60 14.71
C LEU A 330 -32.76 -32.12 14.71
N LEU A 331 -32.11 -32.69 15.74
CA LEU A 331 -32.00 -34.14 15.90
C LEU A 331 -32.96 -34.67 16.98
N LYS A 332 -33.45 -35.89 16.80
CA LYS A 332 -34.30 -36.60 17.78
C LYS A 332 -33.56 -36.90 19.08
N ARG A 333 -32.26 -37.20 18.96
CA ARG A 333 -31.32 -37.53 20.04
C ARG A 333 -29.91 -37.60 19.47
N LEU A 334 -28.90 -37.63 20.35
CA LEU A 334 -27.51 -37.84 19.96
C LEU A 334 -27.33 -39.20 19.24
N PRO A 335 -26.70 -39.24 18.06
CA PRO A 335 -26.34 -40.48 17.40
C PRO A 335 -25.43 -41.36 18.28
N ARG A 336 -25.67 -42.68 18.27
CA ARG A 336 -24.89 -43.63 19.11
C ARG A 336 -23.45 -43.81 18.66
N ARG A 337 -23.16 -43.58 17.39
CA ARG A 337 -21.83 -43.63 16.79
C ARG A 337 -21.58 -42.31 16.07
N LEU A 338 -20.50 -41.64 16.45
CA LEU A 338 -19.99 -40.42 15.82
C LEU A 338 -18.56 -40.75 15.37
N PRO A 339 -18.34 -41.05 14.08
CA PRO A 339 -17.03 -41.48 13.58
C PRO A 339 -15.99 -40.38 13.76
N ASP A 340 -14.79 -40.72 14.24
CA ASP A 340 -13.64 -39.82 14.39
C ASP A 340 -13.93 -38.47 15.09
N ALA A 341 -14.94 -38.48 15.96
CA ALA A 341 -15.46 -37.26 16.55
C ALA A 341 -14.48 -36.64 17.56
N THR A 342 -14.11 -35.39 17.35
CA THR A 342 -13.43 -34.60 18.37
C THR A 342 -14.47 -33.89 19.24
N THR A 343 -14.47 -34.17 20.55
CA THR A 343 -15.44 -33.59 21.49
C THR A 343 -14.86 -32.38 22.22
N LEU A 344 -15.61 -31.28 22.18
CA LEU A 344 -15.29 -30.00 22.82
C LEU A 344 -16.35 -29.68 23.88
N ARG A 345 -15.93 -29.24 25.07
CA ARG A 345 -16.86 -28.64 26.04
C ARG A 345 -16.89 -27.13 25.82
N ILE A 346 -18.09 -26.57 25.69
CA ILE A 346 -18.28 -25.16 25.36
C ILE A 346 -19.25 -24.53 26.36
N GLU A 347 -18.79 -23.49 27.06
CA GLU A 347 -19.66 -22.59 27.82
C GLU A 347 -19.68 -21.23 27.11
N GLN A 348 -20.88 -20.66 26.97
CA GLN A 348 -21.03 -19.39 26.24
C GLN A 348 -22.12 -18.52 26.87
N GLY A 349 -21.92 -17.20 26.75
CA GLY A 349 -22.79 -16.19 27.34
C GLY A 349 -22.92 -14.99 26.41
N TYR A 350 -24.09 -14.36 26.42
CA TYR A 350 -24.43 -13.25 25.53
C TYR A 350 -24.64 -11.96 26.33
N LEU A 351 -23.97 -10.88 25.93
CA LEU A 351 -24.17 -9.57 26.56
C LEU A 351 -25.46 -8.92 26.04
N PRO A 352 -26.17 -8.16 26.90
CA PRO A 352 -27.37 -7.45 26.48
C PRO A 352 -27.07 -6.29 25.52
N GLY A 353 -27.76 -6.25 24.38
CA GLY A 353 -27.67 -5.18 23.38
C GLY A 353 -28.81 -5.30 22.36
N ARG A 354 -29.35 -4.16 21.87
CA ARG A 354 -30.47 -4.13 20.90
C ARG A 354 -30.02 -4.13 19.43
N GLN A 355 -28.77 -3.79 19.14
CA GLN A 355 -28.23 -3.68 17.78
C GLN A 355 -26.95 -4.51 17.54
N VAL A 356 -26.30 -4.97 18.61
CA VAL A 356 -25.07 -5.78 18.58
C VAL A 356 -25.24 -6.93 19.58
N ALA A 357 -25.03 -8.17 19.15
CA ALA A 357 -25.02 -9.33 20.02
C ALA A 357 -23.57 -9.78 20.22
N GLU A 358 -23.04 -9.55 21.43
CA GLU A 358 -21.69 -9.99 21.78
C GLU A 358 -21.75 -11.34 22.51
N ARG A 359 -20.95 -12.31 22.04
CA ARG A 359 -20.81 -13.66 22.59
C ARG A 359 -19.44 -13.81 23.23
N LEU A 360 -19.42 -14.26 24.48
CA LEU A 360 -18.23 -14.78 25.15
C LEU A 360 -18.28 -16.30 25.12
N ARG A 361 -17.18 -16.95 24.79
CA ARG A 361 -17.07 -18.41 24.72
C ARG A 361 -15.79 -18.89 25.39
N VAL A 362 -15.90 -19.95 26.18
CA VAL A 362 -14.74 -20.77 26.58
C VAL A 362 -14.87 -22.15 25.97
N VAL A 363 -13.78 -22.64 25.39
CA VAL A 363 -13.68 -23.98 24.80
C VAL A 363 -12.64 -24.77 25.57
N GLU A 364 -13.00 -25.97 26.02
CA GLU A 364 -12.07 -26.90 26.65
C GLU A 364 -11.88 -28.16 25.81
N ALA A 365 -10.63 -28.42 25.43
CA ALA A 365 -10.21 -29.62 24.70
C ALA A 365 -8.93 -30.17 25.35
N ARG A 366 -8.88 -31.48 25.63
CA ARG A 366 -7.70 -32.15 26.22
C ARG A 366 -7.13 -31.40 27.46
N ARG A 367 -8.00 -30.86 28.32
CA ARG A 367 -7.67 -30.04 29.52
C ARG A 367 -7.04 -28.67 29.26
N ARG A 368 -7.00 -28.17 28.01
CA ARG A 368 -6.61 -26.80 27.68
C ARG A 368 -7.86 -25.95 27.45
N LYS A 369 -7.89 -24.74 28.04
CA LYS A 369 -8.97 -23.76 27.86
C LYS A 369 -8.53 -22.62 26.94
N SER A 370 -9.38 -22.26 25.99
CA SER A 370 -9.24 -21.08 25.13
C SER A 370 -10.48 -20.20 25.28
N TYR A 371 -10.29 -18.88 25.26
CA TYR A 371 -11.36 -17.90 25.48
C TYR A 371 -11.53 -17.05 24.23
N PHE A 372 -12.77 -16.81 23.85
CA PHE A 372 -13.11 -16.10 22.62
C PHE A 372 -14.17 -15.04 22.91
N ARG A 373 -14.08 -13.94 22.15
CA ARG A 373 -15.06 -12.86 22.11
C ARG A 373 -15.52 -12.73 20.66
N THR A 374 -16.82 -12.73 20.44
CA THR A 374 -17.41 -12.62 19.10
C THR A 374 -18.43 -11.49 19.08
N ILE A 375 -18.32 -10.60 18.09
CA ILE A 375 -19.34 -9.58 17.81
C ILE A 375 -20.17 -10.07 16.61
N LYS A 376 -21.46 -10.34 16.84
CA LYS A 376 -22.38 -10.77 15.79
C LYS A 376 -23.25 -9.61 15.34
N VAL A 377 -23.28 -9.38 14.03
CA VAL A 377 -24.08 -8.34 13.37
C VAL A 377 -24.89 -9.00 12.24
N GLY A 378 -26.22 -8.86 12.25
CA GLY A 378 -27.12 -9.47 11.27
C GLY A 378 -28.23 -10.36 11.86
N SER A 379 -29.19 -10.76 11.02
CA SER A 379 -30.25 -11.73 11.32
C SER A 379 -30.53 -12.61 10.10
N GLY A 380 -30.92 -13.88 10.29
CA GLY A 380 -31.22 -14.82 9.18
C GLY A 380 -30.02 -15.63 8.68
N LEU A 381 -30.02 -15.95 7.38
CA LEU A 381 -29.06 -16.80 6.64
C LEU A 381 -27.69 -16.13 6.35
N VAL A 382 -27.59 -14.81 6.50
CA VAL A 382 -26.35 -14.05 6.30
C VAL A 382 -26.04 -13.30 7.58
N ARG A 383 -24.90 -13.64 8.21
CA ARG A 383 -24.42 -13.02 9.44
C ARG A 383 -22.94 -12.69 9.28
N THR A 384 -22.53 -11.55 9.82
CA THR A 384 -21.12 -11.21 9.97
C THR A 384 -20.73 -11.46 11.42
N GLU A 385 -19.76 -12.35 11.64
CA GLU A 385 -19.17 -12.64 12.94
C GLU A 385 -17.72 -12.16 12.95
N LEU A 386 -17.36 -11.29 13.89
CA LEU A 386 -15.97 -10.94 14.18
C LEU A 386 -15.56 -11.69 15.44
N GLU A 387 -14.84 -12.79 15.31
CA GLU A 387 -14.32 -13.59 16.42
C GLU A 387 -12.83 -13.32 16.66
N GLU A 388 -12.48 -13.02 17.91
CA GLU A 388 -11.10 -12.79 18.35
C GLU A 388 -10.82 -13.63 19.61
N GLU A 389 -9.60 -14.17 19.71
CA GLU A 389 -9.12 -14.79 20.95
C GLU A 389 -8.91 -13.71 22.03
N THR A 390 -9.33 -13.98 23.27
CA THR A 390 -9.22 -13.04 24.39
C THR A 390 -8.50 -13.66 25.57
N THR A 391 -8.03 -12.83 26.51
CA THR A 391 -7.40 -13.32 27.74
C THR A 391 -8.43 -13.87 28.73
N ALA A 392 -7.98 -14.78 29.60
CA ALA A 392 -8.80 -15.33 30.68
C ALA A 392 -9.28 -14.25 31.66
N GLU A 393 -8.50 -13.18 31.83
CA GLU A 393 -8.80 -12.03 32.69
C GLU A 393 -10.00 -11.24 32.16
N VAL A 394 -9.98 -10.88 30.88
CA VAL A 394 -11.08 -10.18 30.20
C VAL A 394 -12.34 -11.04 30.22
N PHE A 395 -12.22 -12.33 29.90
CA PHE A 395 -13.36 -13.25 29.96
C PHE A 395 -13.99 -13.28 31.36
N ARG A 396 -13.18 -13.44 32.43
CA ARG A 396 -13.68 -13.48 33.81
C ARG A 396 -14.34 -12.17 34.25
N ALA A 397 -13.83 -11.02 33.80
CA ALA A 397 -14.41 -9.73 34.11
C ALA A 397 -15.79 -9.52 33.44
N MET A 398 -15.95 -10.00 32.20
CA MET A 398 -17.17 -9.79 31.42
C MET A 398 -18.20 -10.91 31.62
N TRP A 399 -17.79 -12.12 32.00
CA TRP A 399 -18.67 -13.26 32.19
C TRP A 399 -19.86 -12.98 33.12
N PRO A 400 -19.71 -12.31 34.29
CA PRO A 400 -20.84 -11.95 35.15
C PRO A 400 -21.95 -11.17 34.45
N LEU A 401 -21.61 -10.36 33.44
CA LEU A 401 -22.56 -9.53 32.68
C LEU A 401 -23.46 -10.34 31.74
N THR A 402 -23.15 -11.62 31.50
CA THR A 402 -23.98 -12.53 30.70
C THR A 402 -25.02 -13.30 31.53
N LYS A 403 -25.18 -12.99 32.83
CA LYS A 403 -26.11 -13.70 33.72
C LYS A 403 -27.54 -13.68 33.15
N GLY A 404 -28.19 -14.86 33.14
CA GLY A 404 -29.51 -15.06 32.53
C GLY A 404 -29.48 -15.12 31.00
N ARG A 405 -28.28 -15.18 30.39
CA ARG A 405 -28.05 -15.30 28.95
C ARG A 405 -26.90 -16.25 28.66
N ARG A 406 -26.93 -17.46 29.21
CA ARG A 406 -25.86 -18.47 29.08
C ARG A 406 -26.37 -19.80 28.59
N LEU A 407 -25.48 -20.56 27.97
CA LEU A 407 -25.72 -21.97 27.70
C LEU A 407 -24.43 -22.78 27.74
N THR A 408 -24.57 -24.09 27.93
CA THR A 408 -23.47 -25.05 27.94
C THR A 408 -23.79 -26.23 27.04
N LYS A 409 -22.78 -26.70 26.30
CA LYS A 409 -22.93 -27.80 25.34
C LYS A 409 -21.65 -28.59 25.17
N LYS A 410 -21.79 -29.84 24.72
CA LYS A 410 -20.71 -30.63 24.12
C LYS A 410 -20.86 -30.59 22.62
N ARG A 411 -19.83 -30.13 21.92
CA ARG A 411 -19.77 -30.16 20.46
C ARG A 411 -18.94 -31.36 20.01
N HIS A 412 -19.54 -32.25 19.24
CA HIS A 412 -18.86 -33.35 18.59
C HIS A 412 -18.60 -32.98 17.14
N ARG A 413 -17.35 -32.68 16.82
CA ARG A 413 -16.90 -32.35 15.46
C ARG A 413 -16.56 -33.63 14.72
N VAL A 414 -17.32 -33.95 13.69
CA VAL A 414 -17.26 -35.19 12.90
C VAL A 414 -16.89 -34.86 11.46
N PRO A 415 -15.67 -35.19 11.00
CA PRO A 415 -15.32 -35.08 9.58
C PRO A 415 -16.08 -36.15 8.77
N ASP A 416 -16.67 -35.76 7.63
CA ASP A 416 -17.40 -36.67 6.74
C ASP A 416 -17.20 -36.20 5.28
N GLY A 417 -16.22 -36.80 4.59
CA GLY A 417 -15.78 -36.35 3.27
C GLY A 417 -15.13 -34.97 3.32
N ASP A 418 -15.54 -34.07 2.42
CA ASP A 418 -15.08 -32.68 2.37
C ASP A 418 -15.83 -31.76 3.36
N LEU A 419 -16.85 -32.28 4.04
CA LEU A 419 -17.66 -31.53 4.99
C LEU A 419 -17.31 -31.92 6.43
N VAL A 420 -17.57 -31.00 7.34
CA VAL A 420 -17.42 -31.22 8.78
C VAL A 420 -18.76 -30.92 9.46
N TRP A 421 -19.25 -31.92 10.19
CA TRP A 421 -20.48 -31.83 10.96
C TRP A 421 -20.17 -31.51 12.43
N ASP A 422 -20.72 -30.42 12.94
CA ASP A 422 -20.68 -30.08 14.35
C ASP A 422 -22.02 -30.51 15.01
N VAL A 423 -22.00 -31.60 15.78
CA VAL A 423 -23.16 -32.09 16.53
C VAL A 423 -23.12 -31.57 17.96
N ASP A 424 -24.02 -30.65 18.29
CA ASP A 424 -24.14 -30.01 19.59
C ASP A 424 -25.15 -30.74 20.48
N GLU A 425 -24.65 -31.39 21.54
CA GLU A 425 -25.44 -31.86 22.68
C GLU A 425 -25.48 -30.74 23.73
N PHE A 426 -26.63 -30.08 23.89
CA PHE A 426 -26.79 -29.09 24.95
C PHE A 426 -26.89 -29.81 26.29
N THR A 427 -26.14 -29.34 27.29
CA THR A 427 -26.06 -30.00 28.61
C THR A 427 -26.89 -29.30 29.68
N ASP A 428 -27.45 -28.14 29.37
CA ASP A 428 -28.38 -27.39 30.22
C ASP A 428 -29.86 -27.61 29.86
N ARG A 429 -30.14 -28.37 28.79
CA ARG A 429 -31.48 -28.65 28.26
C ARG A 429 -31.45 -29.89 27.39
N GLU A 430 -32.58 -30.54 27.19
CA GLU A 430 -32.71 -31.66 26.25
C GLU A 430 -32.83 -31.16 24.81
N LEU A 431 -31.69 -30.83 24.18
CA LEU A 431 -31.63 -30.40 22.79
C LEU A 431 -30.37 -30.93 22.11
N VAL A 432 -30.53 -31.43 20.88
CA VAL A 432 -29.40 -31.82 20.02
C VAL A 432 -29.57 -31.19 18.65
N LEU A 433 -28.53 -30.49 18.19
CA LEU A 433 -28.49 -29.84 16.89
C LEU A 433 -27.29 -30.36 16.09
N ALA A 434 -27.45 -30.52 14.78
CA ALA A 434 -26.34 -30.71 13.86
C ALA A 434 -26.18 -29.46 13.00
N GLU A 435 -24.96 -28.96 12.91
CA GLU A 435 -24.57 -27.83 12.05
C GLU A 435 -23.54 -28.34 11.03
N VAL A 436 -23.67 -27.90 9.78
CA VAL A 436 -22.69 -28.15 8.71
C VAL A 436 -22.39 -26.84 8.00
N GLU A 437 -21.11 -26.57 7.80
CA GLU A 437 -20.64 -25.43 7.03
C GLU A 437 -20.54 -25.83 5.55
N LEU A 438 -21.05 -24.98 4.66
CA LEU A 438 -21.13 -25.24 3.22
C LEU A 438 -20.34 -24.21 2.42
N PRO A 439 -19.72 -24.60 1.28
CA PRO A 439 -19.06 -23.66 0.38
C PRO A 439 -20.02 -22.64 -0.28
N SER A 440 -21.30 -23.01 -0.47
CA SER A 440 -22.33 -22.14 -1.05
C SER A 440 -23.73 -22.46 -0.52
N ALA A 441 -24.69 -21.54 -0.67
CA ALA A 441 -26.06 -21.73 -0.21
C ALA A 441 -26.82 -22.80 -1.02
N GLU A 442 -26.41 -22.96 -2.29
CA GLU A 442 -26.94 -23.92 -3.26
C GLU A 442 -26.32 -25.31 -3.12
N THR A 443 -25.30 -25.48 -2.29
CA THR A 443 -24.65 -26.78 -2.08
C THR A 443 -25.69 -27.78 -1.53
N PRO A 444 -25.96 -28.90 -2.23
CA PRO A 444 -26.88 -29.92 -1.73
C PRO A 444 -26.27 -30.60 -0.50
N VAL A 445 -27.08 -30.77 0.55
CA VAL A 445 -26.66 -31.45 1.78
C VAL A 445 -27.11 -32.90 1.72
N GLU A 446 -26.17 -33.81 1.47
CA GLU A 446 -26.39 -35.24 1.63
C GLU A 446 -26.11 -35.64 3.08
N PHE A 447 -27.10 -36.25 3.74
CA PHE A 447 -26.92 -36.68 5.13
C PHE A 447 -26.07 -37.95 5.21
N PRO A 448 -25.01 -37.96 6.03
CA PRO A 448 -24.25 -39.18 6.29
C PRO A 448 -25.15 -40.28 6.88
N LYS A 449 -24.84 -41.55 6.57
CA LYS A 449 -25.61 -42.71 7.07
C LYS A 449 -25.74 -42.74 8.61
N TRP A 450 -24.73 -42.21 9.32
CA TRP A 450 -24.73 -42.15 10.78
C TRP A 450 -25.64 -41.05 11.35
N LEU A 451 -25.93 -39.99 10.57
CA LEU A 451 -26.72 -38.84 10.99
C LEU A 451 -28.18 -38.93 10.50
N ALA A 452 -28.40 -39.39 9.27
CA ALA A 452 -29.69 -39.38 8.59
C ALA A 452 -30.88 -39.92 9.42
N PRO A 453 -30.76 -41.05 10.18
CA PRO A 453 -31.88 -41.58 10.97
C PRO A 453 -32.34 -40.67 12.12
N PHE A 454 -31.51 -39.72 12.52
CA PHE A 454 -31.72 -38.85 13.68
C PHE A 454 -32.27 -37.48 13.30
N VAL A 455 -32.18 -37.08 12.03
CA VAL A 455 -32.65 -35.78 11.55
C VAL A 455 -34.18 -35.71 11.63
N VAL A 456 -34.71 -34.65 12.23
CA VAL A 456 -36.15 -34.36 12.29
C VAL A 456 -36.55 -33.41 11.17
N ARG A 457 -35.93 -32.23 11.16
CA ARG A 457 -36.18 -31.15 10.20
C ARG A 457 -35.00 -30.19 10.18
N GLU A 458 -34.92 -29.43 9.10
CA GLU A 458 -34.06 -28.25 9.05
C GLU A 458 -34.64 -27.14 9.93
N VAL A 459 -33.76 -26.47 10.68
CA VAL A 459 -34.06 -25.32 11.55
C VAL A 459 -33.13 -24.13 11.24
N THR A 460 -32.51 -24.13 10.05
CA THR A 460 -31.71 -23.01 9.55
C THR A 460 -32.53 -21.73 9.56
N GLY A 461 -32.00 -20.66 10.14
CA GLY A 461 -32.68 -19.37 10.25
C GLY A 461 -33.83 -19.30 11.26
N ASP A 462 -34.26 -20.41 11.88
CA ASP A 462 -35.33 -20.43 12.88
C ASP A 462 -34.87 -19.72 14.18
N PRO A 463 -35.49 -18.59 14.57
CA PRO A 463 -35.09 -17.81 15.74
C PRO A 463 -35.10 -18.62 17.05
N ALA A 464 -35.92 -19.67 17.15
CA ALA A 464 -36.03 -20.50 18.36
C ALA A 464 -34.78 -21.36 18.61
N TYR A 465 -34.00 -21.67 17.57
CA TYR A 465 -32.81 -22.53 17.65
C TYR A 465 -31.50 -21.74 17.52
N LEU A 466 -31.56 -20.42 17.69
CA LEU A 466 -30.37 -19.57 17.80
C LEU A 466 -29.79 -19.69 19.20
N ASN A 467 -28.47 -19.87 19.29
CA ASN A 467 -27.79 -19.95 20.58
C ASN A 467 -28.04 -18.71 21.46
N SER A 468 -28.22 -17.52 20.87
CA SER A 468 -28.56 -16.30 21.61
C SER A 468 -29.99 -16.28 22.16
N THR A 469 -30.93 -16.95 21.49
CA THR A 469 -32.31 -17.14 21.98
C THR A 469 -32.34 -18.23 23.03
N LEU A 470 -31.69 -19.36 22.75
CA LEU A 470 -31.56 -20.50 23.67
C LEU A 470 -30.89 -20.08 24.98
N ALA A 471 -29.93 -19.16 24.95
CA ALA A 471 -29.26 -18.73 26.16
C ALA A 471 -30.16 -18.01 27.19
N ARG A 472 -31.36 -17.56 26.81
CA ARG A 472 -32.29 -16.79 27.65
C ARG A 472 -33.04 -17.62 28.66
#